data_AF-A0A950LBS7-F1
#
_entry.id   AF-A0A950LBS7-F1
#
_cell.length_a   1.000
_cell.length_b   1.000
_cell.length_c   1.000
_cell.angle_alpha   90.00
_cell.angle_beta   90.00
_cell.angle_gamma   90.00
#
_symmetry.space_group_name_H-M   'P 1'
#
loop_
_entity.id
_entity.type
_entity.pdbx_description
1 polymer ?
#
loop_
_entity_poly.entity_id
_entity_poly.type
_entity_poly.pdbx_seq_one_letter_code
_entity_poly.pdbx_strand_id
1 'polypeptide(L)' 'MGPFYALISTGYDVEWKGEDFEIAGFSPALLRKFSRRTQLIESEAARRGILSNVLKDHLGAQTRESKWLDATMPQLR' A
#
# COMPACT_ATOMS: atom_id res chain seq x y z
N MET A 1 -1.85 -16.87 16.24
CA MET A 1 -2.63 -15.62 16.28
C MET A 1 -2.15 -14.73 15.15
N GLY A 2 -3.03 -14.37 14.21
CA GLY A 2 -2.68 -13.48 13.09
C GLY A 2 -2.60 -12.01 13.51
N PRO A 3 -1.98 -11.14 12.69
CA PRO A 3 -1.71 -9.74 13.04
C PRO A 3 -2.96 -8.89 13.32
N PHE A 4 -4.11 -9.20 12.71
CA PHE A 4 -5.36 -8.46 12.90
C PHE A 4 -6.02 -8.68 14.28
N TYR A 5 -5.67 -9.75 14.99
CA TYR A 5 -6.29 -10.08 16.28
C TYR A 5 -5.97 -9.03 17.35
N ALA A 6 -4.78 -8.42 17.28
CA ALA A 6 -4.40 -7.31 18.15
C ALA A 6 -5.29 -6.08 17.93
N LEU A 7 -5.57 -5.72 16.67
CA LEU A 7 -6.42 -4.57 16.33
C LEU A 7 -7.85 -4.77 16.82
N ILE A 8 -8.44 -5.94 16.56
CA ILE A 8 -9.79 -6.29 17.04
C ILE A 8 -9.84 -6.24 18.57
N SER A 9 -8.82 -6.77 19.26
CA SER A 9 -8.77 -6.75 20.73
C SER A 9 -8.72 -5.34 21.34
N THR A 10 -8.29 -4.35 20.55
CA THR A 10 -8.28 -2.93 20.93
C THR A 10 -9.53 -2.16 20.48
N GLY A 11 -10.50 -2.81 19.84
CA GLY A 11 -11.76 -2.23 19.42
C GLY A 11 -11.81 -1.67 18.00
N TYR A 12 -10.83 -2.00 17.14
CA TYR A 12 -10.92 -1.67 15.71
C TYR A 12 -11.72 -2.72 14.95
N ASP A 13 -12.64 -2.25 14.12
CA ASP A 13 -13.28 -3.07 13.11
C ASP A 13 -12.34 -3.28 11.92
N VAL A 14 -12.33 -4.50 11.38
CA VAL A 14 -11.51 -4.88 10.23
C VAL A 14 -12.36 -5.49 9.12
N GLU A 15 -12.07 -5.12 7.88
CA GLU A 15 -12.67 -5.69 6.67
C GLU A 15 -11.71 -6.70 6.06
N TRP A 16 -12.12 -7.97 5.99
CA TRP A 16 -11.36 -9.02 5.32
C TRP A 16 -11.42 -8.90 3.79
N LYS A 17 -10.26 -9.06 3.14
CA LYS A 17 -10.08 -8.99 1.68
C LYS A 17 -9.33 -10.23 1.16
N GLY A 18 -9.76 -11.42 1.59
CA GLY A 18 -9.12 -12.69 1.20
C GLY A 18 -7.90 -12.98 2.06
N GLU A 19 -6.70 -12.77 1.52
CA GLU A 19 -5.43 -12.99 2.23
C GLU A 19 -4.99 -11.79 3.08
N ASP A 20 -5.58 -10.62 2.85
CA ASP A 20 -5.31 -9.37 3.54
C ASP A 20 -6.55 -8.81 4.26
N PHE A 21 -6.36 -7.72 5.01
CA PHE A 21 -7.42 -6.98 5.68
C PHE A 21 -7.16 -5.47 5.64
N GLU A 22 -8.23 -4.69 5.81
CA GLU A 22 -8.17 -3.23 6.00
C GLU A 22 -8.88 -2.86 7.31
N ILE A 23 -8.56 -1.72 7.92
CA ILE A 23 -9.36 -1.17 9.02
C ILE A 23 -10.64 -0.59 8.41
N ALA A 24 -11.80 -0.92 8.99
CA ALA A 24 -13.08 -0.46 8.49
C ALA A 24 -13.22 1.08 8.57
N GLY A 25 -13.98 1.66 7.66
CA GLY A 25 -14.29 3.10 7.65
C GLY A 25 -13.34 3.99 6.84
N PHE A 26 -12.25 3.45 6.30
CA PHE A 26 -11.39 4.18 5.37
C PHE A 26 -11.85 4.03 3.92
N SER A 27 -12.00 5.15 3.21
CA SER A 27 -12.42 5.11 1.81
C SER A 27 -11.28 4.61 0.89
N PRO A 28 -11.60 3.92 -0.23
CA PRO A 28 -10.59 3.52 -1.21
C PRO A 28 -9.75 4.68 -1.74
N ALA A 29 -10.34 5.88 -1.84
CA ALA A 29 -9.62 7.08 -2.29
C ALA A 29 -8.55 7.51 -1.27
N LEU A 30 -8.84 7.42 0.03
CA LEU A 30 -7.88 7.72 1.08
C LEU A 30 -6.74 6.70 1.10
N LEU A 31 -7.06 5.40 1.01
CA LEU A 31 -6.05 4.33 0.95
C LEU A 31 -5.11 4.54 -0.25
N ARG A 32 -5.67 4.89 -1.42
CA ARG A 32 -4.87 5.23 -2.60
C ARG A 32 -3.95 6.42 -2.33
N LYS A 33 -4.44 7.51 -1.71
CA LYS A 33 -3.65 8.72 -1.42
C LYS A 33 -2.36 8.42 -0.66
N PHE A 34 -2.40 7.48 0.29
CA PHE A 34 -1.24 7.08 1.09
C PHE A 34 -0.41 5.93 0.47
N SER A 35 -0.80 5.42 -0.70
CA SER A 35 -0.14 4.29 -1.38
C SER A 35 0.72 4.71 -2.58
N ARG A 36 1.65 5.65 -2.38
CA ARG A 36 2.46 6.24 -3.48
C ARG A 36 3.20 5.19 -4.33
N ARG A 37 3.82 4.19 -3.71
CA ARG A 37 4.58 3.16 -4.44
C ARG A 37 3.67 2.31 -5.35
N THR A 38 2.49 1.92 -4.87
CA THR A 38 1.51 1.18 -5.68
C THR A 38 1.06 2.01 -6.88
N GLN A 39 0.82 3.31 -6.70
CA GLN A 39 0.46 4.21 -7.81
C GLN A 39 1.54 4.28 -8.88
N LEU A 40 2.82 4.35 -8.49
CA LEU A 40 3.95 4.35 -9.42
C LEU A 40 4.05 3.03 -10.21
N ILE A 41 3.89 1.89 -9.54
CA ILE A 41 3.88 0.56 -10.17
C ILE A 41 2.76 0.45 -11.19
N GLU A 42 1.53 0.81 -10.82
CA GLU A 42 0.36 0.70 -11.72
C GLU A 42 0.46 1.67 -12.91
N SER A 43 0.95 2.89 -12.68
CA SER A 43 1.17 3.88 -13.75
C SER A 43 2.24 3.40 -14.73
N GLU A 44 3.31 2.81 -14.22
CA GLU A 44 4.38 2.25 -15.04
C GLU A 44 3.94 0.99 -15.80
N ALA A 45 3.15 0.12 -15.16
CA ALA A 45 2.55 -1.05 -15.79
C ALA A 45 1.66 -0.64 -16.96
N ALA A 46 0.78 0.35 -16.76
CA ALA A 46 -0.07 0.89 -17.81
C ALA A 46 0.74 1.48 -18.96
N ARG A 47 1.79 2.27 -18.66
CA ARG A 47 2.68 2.85 -19.67
C ARG A 47 3.39 1.79 -20.53
N ARG A 48 3.75 0.64 -19.93
CA ARG A 48 4.41 -0.48 -20.61
C ARG A 48 3.43 -1.50 -21.21
N GLY A 49 2.12 -1.32 -21.03
CA GLY A 49 1.11 -2.30 -21.46
C GLY A 49 1.15 -3.63 -20.70
N ILE A 50 1.67 -3.63 -19.47
CA ILE A 50 1.80 -4.83 -18.63
C ILE A 50 0.49 -5.08 -17.87
N LEU A 51 -0.20 -6.17 -18.20
CA LEU A 51 -1.45 -6.57 -17.54
C LEU A 51 -1.28 -7.77 -16.58
N SER A 52 -0.17 -8.52 -16.70
CA SER A 52 0.11 -9.68 -15.84
C SER A 52 0.62 -9.25 -14.47
N ASN A 53 -0.03 -9.72 -13.39
CA ASN A 53 0.40 -9.45 -12.02
C ASN A 53 1.84 -9.92 -11.76
N VAL A 54 2.24 -11.08 -12.29
CA VAL A 54 3.61 -11.60 -12.16
C VAL A 54 4.63 -10.65 -12.79
N LEU A 55 4.31 -10.04 -13.92
CA LEU A 55 5.20 -9.06 -14.55
C LEU A 55 5.23 -7.73 -13.79
N LYS A 56 4.14 -7.37 -13.09
CA LYS A 56 4.09 -6.17 -12.24
C LYS A 56 4.97 -6.30 -11.00
N ASP A 57 5.16 -7.50 -10.46
CA ASP A 57 5.99 -7.73 -9.27
C ASP A 57 7.43 -7.19 -9.46
N HIS A 58 7.99 -7.37 -10.66
CA HIS A 58 9.32 -6.86 -11.00
C HIS A 58 9.38 -5.32 -11.07
N LEU A 59 8.26 -4.65 -11.36
CA LEU A 59 8.21 -3.19 -11.41
C LEU A 59 8.38 -2.56 -10.03
N GLY A 60 8.03 -3.28 -8.95
CA GLY A 60 8.20 -2.76 -7.60
C GLY A 60 9.66 -2.45 -7.23
N ALA A 61 10.61 -3.24 -7.75
CA ALA A 61 12.03 -2.96 -7.59
C ALA A 61 12.50 -1.86 -8.56
N GLN A 62 12.02 -1.88 -9.81
CA GLN A 62 12.45 -0.96 -10.86
C GLN A 62 11.95 0.48 -10.67
N THR A 63 10.78 0.65 -10.04
CA THR A 63 10.16 1.97 -9.78
C THR A 63 10.48 2.51 -8.39
N ARG A 64 11.34 1.82 -7.63
CA ARG A 64 11.66 2.19 -6.25
C ARG A 64 12.55 3.43 -6.21
N GLU A 65 11.98 4.52 -5.74
CA GLU A 65 12.75 5.71 -5.40
C GLU A 65 13.49 5.55 -4.06
N SER A 66 14.60 6.26 -3.93
CA SER A 66 15.36 6.36 -2.69
C SER A 66 14.52 7.02 -1.59
N LYS A 67 14.67 6.52 -0.35
CA LYS A 67 14.05 7.17 0.80
C LYS A 67 14.69 8.55 1.02
N TRP A 68 13.89 9.53 1.41
CA TRP A 68 14.41 10.83 1.83
C TRP A 68 15.04 10.69 3.22
N LEU A 69 16.37 10.65 3.28
CA LEU A 69 17.11 10.36 4.51
C LEU A 69 17.19 11.56 5.47
N ASP A 70 17.10 12.78 4.93
CA ASP A 70 17.24 14.02 5.72
C ASP A 70 15.90 14.53 6.28
N ALA A 71 14.82 13.77 6.08
CA ALA A 71 13.50 14.14 6.59
C ALA A 71 13.45 14.01 8.11
N THR A 72 12.95 15.06 8.77
CA THR A 72 12.64 15.03 10.19
C THR A 72 11.21 14.53 10.42
N MET A 73 10.94 13.93 11.59
CA MET A 73 9.59 13.46 11.94
C MET A 73 8.50 14.54 11.84
N PRO A 74 8.74 15.81 12.25
CA PRO A 74 7.77 16.88 12.03
C PRO A 74 7.44 17.17 10.56
N GLN A 75 8.37 16.92 9.63
CA GLN A 75 8.13 17.11 8.20
C GLN A 75 7.34 15.95 7.56
N LEU A 76 7.31 14.79 8.22
CA LEU A 76 6.66 13.56 7.73
C LEU A 76 5.27 13.30 8.33
N ARG A 77 4.88 14.04 9.38
CA ARG A 77 3.55 13.96 10.01
C ARG A 77 2.54 14.79 9.24
#